data_AF-A0A9D8NTN4-F1
#
_entry.id   AF-A0A9D8NTN4-F1
#
_cell.length_a   1.000
_cell.length_b   1.000
_cell.length_c   1.000
_cell.angle_alpha   90.00
_cell.angle_beta   90.00
_cell.angle_gamma   90.00
#
_symmetry.space_group_name_H-M   'P 1'
#
loop_
_entity.id
_entity.type
_entity.pdbx_description
1 polymer ?
#
loop_
_entity_poly.entity_id
_entity_poly.type
_entity_poly.pdbx_seq_one_letter_code
_entity_poly.pdbx_strand_id
1 'polypeptide(L)'
;MAASSEHAARPSPRSFRASRFQRIGRTVHEGRREETNMPLHRRVVPALIAIAFVVAPAMAEKFNLNMSGAQEVPGPGDPDGTATGVLTIDKTTNTISWSFAFANIAAPTAMHIHTGAAGAAGGVLVNLGVATSGGAGTLISSTATTAANINTILANPPGFYVNIHNAAFPGGAVRGQLIPMPATVYPMTLLGQNEVPGPGDCDGSASGSLTVNPGTNTISWNYTYSNIAAPTAMHIHTGADGVAGPALVSLGVATTGGAGTLINSAANQTNATIDALLGNPAGHYVNIHNAEFPGGAVREQLVAPTPSTCPWDFDGSGEVDGDDLGTLLGQWGPCPGCDADFNRDCSVDGDDLGSLLGGWGPCPI
;
A
#
# COMPACT_ATOMS: atom_id res chain seq x y z
N MET A 1 -64.03 -23.82 -18.09
CA MET A 1 -65.03 -23.32 -19.07
C MET A 1 -64.82 -21.82 -19.21
N ALA A 2 -64.58 -21.39 -20.44
CA ALA A 2 -64.17 -20.03 -20.83
C ALA A 2 -65.38 -19.16 -21.22
N ALA A 3 -65.21 -17.83 -21.18
CA ALA A 3 -65.91 -16.85 -22.01
C ALA A 3 -65.06 -15.55 -22.03
N SER A 4 -64.45 -15.14 -23.15
CA SER A 4 -65.00 -14.36 -24.29
C SER A 4 -65.11 -12.86 -23.95
N SER A 5 -64.26 -11.92 -24.42
CA SER A 5 -63.93 -11.39 -25.77
C SER A 5 -64.76 -10.15 -26.18
N GLU A 6 -64.07 -9.03 -26.47
CA GLU A 6 -64.26 -8.08 -27.61
C GLU A 6 -65.62 -7.35 -27.83
N HIS A 7 -65.77 -6.17 -28.47
CA HIS A 7 -64.97 -5.04 -28.95
C HIS A 7 -66.00 -3.98 -29.49
N ALA A 8 -65.60 -2.69 -29.55
CA ALA A 8 -66.04 -1.61 -30.45
C ALA A 8 -67.48 -1.01 -30.45
N ALA A 9 -67.59 0.34 -30.44
CA ALA A 9 -67.85 1.19 -31.62
C ALA A 9 -68.28 2.65 -31.29
N ARG A 10 -67.92 3.60 -32.20
CA ARG A 10 -68.21 5.07 -32.31
C ARG A 10 -69.71 5.36 -32.61
N PRO A 11 -70.23 6.59 -32.95
CA PRO A 11 -69.60 7.90 -33.30
C PRO A 11 -70.32 9.22 -32.82
N SER A 12 -69.71 10.37 -33.18
CA SER A 12 -70.24 11.75 -33.13
C SER A 12 -71.43 12.00 -34.07
N PRO A 13 -72.16 13.14 -33.96
CA PRO A 13 -71.95 14.20 -34.97
C PRO A 13 -72.29 15.67 -34.56
N ARG A 14 -71.67 16.63 -35.29
CA ARG A 14 -72.24 17.93 -35.79
C ARG A 14 -72.67 19.02 -34.75
N SER A 15 -72.68 20.34 -34.97
CA SER A 15 -72.24 21.30 -36.01
C SER A 15 -72.68 22.74 -35.61
N PHE A 16 -72.15 23.77 -36.29
CA PHE A 16 -72.59 25.20 -36.43
C PHE A 16 -71.97 26.23 -35.46
N ARG A 17 -71.12 27.19 -35.90
CA ARG A 17 -71.37 28.43 -36.69
C ARG A 17 -72.46 29.31 -36.05
N ALA A 18 -72.32 30.62 -35.80
CA ALA A 18 -71.59 31.65 -36.54
C ALA A 18 -71.46 32.99 -35.75
N SER A 19 -70.52 33.85 -36.20
CA SER A 19 -70.60 35.33 -36.30
C SER A 19 -70.72 36.17 -35.01
N ARG A 20 -70.11 37.35 -34.82
CA ARG A 20 -69.28 38.30 -35.60
C ARG A 20 -69.05 39.48 -34.63
N PHE A 21 -67.88 40.10 -34.51
CA PHE A 21 -67.73 41.57 -34.30
C PHE A 21 -66.28 42.05 -34.46
N GLN A 22 -66.14 43.23 -35.07
CA GLN A 22 -64.92 43.90 -35.56
C GLN A 22 -64.09 44.58 -34.45
N ARG A 23 -62.75 44.62 -34.59
CA ARG A 23 -61.95 45.83 -34.92
C ARG A 23 -60.43 45.64 -34.66
N ILE A 24 -59.67 45.86 -35.73
CA ILE A 24 -58.45 46.68 -35.89
C ILE A 24 -57.49 46.81 -34.69
N GLY A 25 -56.27 46.30 -34.85
CA GLY A 25 -55.08 46.71 -34.07
C GLY A 25 -53.92 45.73 -34.22
N ARG A 26 -52.80 46.17 -34.81
CA ARG A 26 -51.59 45.39 -35.10
C ARG A 26 -50.99 44.70 -33.87
N THR A 27 -50.63 43.41 -34.03
CA THR A 27 -49.40 42.81 -33.46
C THR A 27 -49.08 41.49 -34.17
N VAL A 28 -47.84 41.40 -34.68
CA VAL A 28 -47.00 40.24 -35.02
C VAL A 28 -47.72 38.97 -35.53
N HIS A 29 -47.68 38.75 -36.85
CA HIS A 29 -48.11 37.51 -37.49
C HIS A 29 -46.99 36.45 -37.42
N GLU A 30 -47.25 35.41 -36.66
CA GLU A 30 -46.58 34.12 -36.73
C GLU A 30 -46.84 33.46 -38.08
N GLY A 31 -45.76 33.16 -38.81
CA GLY A 31 -45.77 32.62 -40.16
C GLY A 31 -45.58 31.10 -40.17
N ARG A 32 -46.69 30.41 -40.37
CA ARG A 32 -46.83 28.99 -40.78
C ARG A 32 -46.03 28.67 -42.05
N ARG A 33 -45.26 27.57 -42.06
CA ARG A 33 -44.89 26.76 -43.24
C ARG A 33 -44.69 25.29 -42.81
N GLU A 34 -45.63 24.42 -43.19
CA GLU A 34 -45.42 23.33 -44.16
C GLU A 34 -44.55 22.19 -43.59
N GLU A 35 -45.21 21.19 -43.01
CA GLU A 35 -44.60 19.91 -42.65
C GLU A 35 -44.31 19.11 -43.92
N THR A 36 -43.05 19.14 -44.34
CA THR A 36 -42.48 18.16 -45.28
C THR A 36 -42.12 16.88 -44.54
N ASN A 37 -42.68 15.75 -44.98
CA ASN A 37 -42.26 14.40 -44.61
C ASN A 37 -40.73 14.24 -44.73
N MET A 38 -40.05 14.02 -43.60
CA MET A 38 -38.67 13.55 -43.58
C MET A 38 -38.62 12.06 -43.18
N PRO A 39 -37.78 11.24 -43.84
CA PRO A 39 -37.63 9.84 -43.48
C PRO A 39 -36.89 9.74 -42.14
N LEU A 40 -37.35 8.86 -41.24
CA LEU A 40 -36.62 8.53 -40.01
C LEU A 40 -35.28 7.86 -40.39
N HIS A 41 -34.21 8.63 -40.39
CA HIS A 41 -32.86 8.09 -40.29
C HIS A 41 -32.61 7.69 -38.84
N ARG A 42 -32.68 6.39 -38.59
CA ARG A 42 -32.30 5.73 -37.34
C ARG A 42 -30.85 6.11 -37.03
N ARG A 43 -30.64 7.08 -36.12
CA ARG A 43 -29.32 7.47 -35.65
C ARG A 43 -28.70 6.30 -34.89
N VAL A 44 -27.80 5.57 -35.54
CA VAL A 44 -26.88 4.65 -34.86
C VAL A 44 -25.89 5.52 -34.12
N VAL A 45 -26.05 5.65 -32.80
CA VAL A 45 -25.01 6.21 -31.94
C VAL A 45 -23.93 5.13 -31.80
N PRO A 46 -22.70 5.33 -32.29
CA PRO A 46 -21.64 4.35 -32.06
C PRO A 46 -21.36 4.35 -30.55
N ALA A 47 -21.56 3.21 -29.90
CA ALA A 47 -21.06 2.99 -28.56
C ALA A 47 -19.53 3.08 -28.62
N LEU A 48 -18.95 4.15 -28.07
CA LEU A 48 -17.53 4.18 -27.77
C LEU A 48 -17.27 3.07 -26.74
N ILE A 49 -16.71 1.96 -27.20
CA ILE A 49 -16.07 0.99 -26.32
C ILE A 49 -14.84 1.71 -25.77
N ALA A 50 -14.93 2.20 -24.54
CA ALA A 50 -13.77 2.59 -23.78
C ALA A 50 -12.97 1.31 -23.52
N ILE A 51 -11.90 1.10 -24.29
CA ILE A 51 -10.89 0.10 -23.96
C ILE A 51 -10.21 0.61 -22.71
N ALA A 52 -10.60 0.07 -21.56
CA ALA A 52 -9.85 0.24 -20.33
C ALA A 52 -8.48 -0.40 -20.56
N PHE A 53 -7.44 0.43 -20.70
CA PHE A 53 -6.07 -0.05 -20.60
C PHE A 53 -5.89 -0.55 -19.17
N VAL A 54 -5.88 -1.86 -18.99
CA VAL A 54 -5.32 -2.47 -17.79
C VAL A 54 -3.82 -2.22 -17.88
N VAL A 55 -3.35 -1.14 -17.24
CA VAL A 55 -1.93 -0.96 -16.99
C VAL A 55 -1.55 -2.08 -16.02
N ALA A 56 -0.91 -3.13 -16.53
CA ALA A 56 -0.31 -4.14 -15.67
C ALA A 56 0.59 -3.41 -14.66
N PRO A 57 0.52 -3.75 -13.36
CA PRO A 57 1.37 -3.10 -12.37
C PRO A 57 2.83 -3.22 -12.80
N ALA A 58 3.60 -2.15 -12.60
CA ALA A 58 5.00 -2.16 -12.98
C ALA A 58 5.69 -3.27 -12.17
N MET A 59 6.26 -4.25 -12.88
CA MET A 59 7.15 -5.25 -12.28
C MET A 59 8.53 -4.63 -12.15
N ALA A 60 8.60 -3.61 -11.29
CA ALA A 60 9.86 -3.06 -10.83
C ALA A 60 10.45 -4.01 -9.79
N GLU A 61 11.76 -4.21 -9.79
CA GLU A 61 12.50 -4.88 -8.71
C GLU A 61 13.55 -3.93 -8.15
N LYS A 62 13.64 -3.81 -6.83
CA LYS A 62 14.59 -2.93 -6.15
C LYS A 62 15.73 -3.69 -5.50
N PHE A 63 16.90 -3.07 -5.56
CA PHE A 63 18.15 -3.55 -5.01
C PHE A 63 18.76 -2.47 -4.13
N ASN A 64 19.15 -2.87 -2.92
CA ASN A 64 19.94 -2.03 -2.05
C ASN A 64 21.42 -2.10 -2.47
N LEU A 65 22.06 -0.94 -2.52
CA LEU A 65 23.49 -0.80 -2.78
C LEU A 65 24.14 -0.14 -1.56
N ASN A 66 25.09 -0.84 -0.95
CA ASN A 66 25.99 -0.29 0.05
C ASN A 66 27.42 -0.43 -0.48
N MET A 67 27.96 0.67 -1.00
CA MET A 67 29.21 0.70 -1.75
C MET A 67 30.35 1.33 -0.94
N SER A 68 31.53 0.74 -1.06
CA SER A 68 32.75 1.26 -0.41
C SER A 68 33.99 0.90 -1.23
N GLY A 69 35.08 1.66 -1.09
CA GLY A 69 36.33 1.33 -1.79
C GLY A 69 36.97 0.02 -1.35
N ALA A 70 36.71 -0.43 -0.12
CA ALA A 70 37.15 -1.74 0.38
C ALA A 70 36.53 -2.93 -0.37
N GLN A 71 35.40 -2.73 -1.06
CA GLN A 71 34.73 -3.77 -1.83
C GLN A 71 35.26 -3.87 -3.27
N GLU A 72 36.10 -2.93 -3.72
CA GLU A 72 36.64 -2.87 -5.07
C GLU A 72 37.59 -4.02 -5.39
N VAL A 73 37.40 -4.66 -6.55
CA VAL A 73 38.22 -5.79 -6.99
C VAL A 73 38.47 -5.73 -8.51
N PRO A 74 39.74 -5.76 -8.97
CA PRO A 74 40.97 -5.62 -8.18
C PRO A 74 41.04 -4.25 -7.50
N GLY A 75 41.45 -4.23 -6.23
CA GLY A 75 41.63 -2.98 -5.48
C GLY A 75 42.99 -2.32 -5.71
N PRO A 76 43.26 -1.19 -5.03
CA PRO A 76 42.37 -0.54 -4.07
C PRO A 76 41.33 0.37 -4.73
N GLY A 77 40.15 0.44 -4.12
CA GLY A 77 39.24 1.58 -4.29
C GLY A 77 39.60 2.74 -3.37
N ASP A 78 38.71 3.73 -3.28
CA ASP A 78 38.87 4.90 -2.42
C ASP A 78 38.76 4.51 -0.93
N PRO A 79 39.83 4.65 -0.11
CA PRO A 79 39.88 4.05 1.23
C PRO A 79 38.79 4.50 2.20
N ASP A 80 38.29 5.73 2.08
CA ASP A 80 37.23 6.32 2.90
C ASP A 80 35.97 6.67 2.09
N GLY A 81 35.98 6.35 0.80
CA GLY A 81 34.87 6.57 -0.11
C GLY A 81 33.69 5.65 0.16
N THR A 82 32.49 6.23 0.14
CA THR A 82 31.24 5.49 0.31
C THR A 82 30.18 5.96 -0.68
N ALA A 83 29.27 5.05 -1.04
CA ALA A 83 28.01 5.42 -1.67
C ALA A 83 26.90 4.46 -1.27
N THR A 84 25.69 4.96 -1.08
CA THR A 84 24.52 4.14 -0.71
C THR A 84 23.33 4.52 -1.55
N GLY A 85 22.38 3.60 -1.69
CA GLY A 85 21.06 3.92 -2.19
C GLY A 85 20.42 2.75 -2.92
N VAL A 86 19.48 3.07 -3.79
CA VAL A 86 18.58 2.08 -4.37
C VAL A 86 18.69 2.09 -5.89
N LEU A 87 18.79 0.89 -6.46
CA LEU A 87 18.68 0.65 -7.89
C LEU A 87 17.35 -0.07 -8.15
N THR A 88 16.59 0.39 -9.13
CA THR A 88 15.29 -0.18 -9.54
C THR A 88 15.36 -0.65 -10.98
N ILE A 89 14.89 -1.86 -11.26
CA ILE A 89 14.81 -2.45 -12.59
C ILE A 89 13.34 -2.62 -12.96
N ASP A 90 12.85 -1.88 -13.95
CA ASP A 90 11.51 -2.05 -14.51
C ASP A 90 11.58 -2.92 -15.78
N LYS A 91 11.09 -4.15 -15.66
CA LYS A 91 11.09 -5.13 -16.75
C LYS A 91 10.08 -4.80 -17.85
N THR A 92 9.03 -4.03 -17.54
CA THR A 92 8.00 -3.64 -18.51
C THR A 92 8.54 -2.62 -19.50
N THR A 93 9.30 -1.64 -19.00
CA THR A 93 9.87 -0.57 -19.82
C THR A 93 11.32 -0.83 -20.25
N ASN A 94 11.93 -1.90 -19.73
CA ASN A 94 13.36 -2.18 -19.84
C ASN A 94 14.26 -1.05 -19.33
N THR A 95 13.85 -0.42 -18.23
CA THR A 95 14.54 0.74 -17.65
C THR A 95 15.22 0.36 -16.34
N ILE A 96 16.44 0.84 -16.14
CA ILE A 96 17.12 0.84 -14.84
C ILE A 96 17.15 2.27 -14.34
N SER A 97 16.65 2.52 -13.13
CA SER A 97 16.73 3.80 -12.44
C SER A 97 17.46 3.66 -11.13
N TRP A 98 18.07 4.74 -10.66
CA TRP A 98 18.82 4.73 -9.40
C TRP A 98 18.71 6.07 -8.69
N SER A 99 18.87 6.01 -7.38
CA SER A 99 19.05 7.16 -6.50
C SER A 99 20.13 6.80 -5.49
N PHE A 100 21.34 7.28 -5.73
CA PHE A 100 22.49 7.08 -4.85
C PHE A 100 22.92 8.39 -4.21
N ALA A 101 23.39 8.30 -2.97
CA ALA A 101 24.18 9.34 -2.32
C ALA A 101 25.62 8.83 -2.18
N PHE A 102 26.60 9.70 -2.37
CA PHE A 102 28.01 9.37 -2.19
C PHE A 102 28.70 10.40 -1.30
N ALA A 103 29.73 9.95 -0.59
CA ALA A 103 30.54 10.78 0.28
C ALA A 103 32.01 10.35 0.18
N ASN A 104 32.90 11.32 0.40
CA ASN A 104 34.36 11.12 0.41
C ASN A 104 34.92 10.45 -0.85
N ILE A 105 34.31 10.69 -2.01
CA ILE A 105 34.91 10.36 -3.30
C ILE A 105 35.03 11.64 -4.13
N ALA A 106 36.07 11.71 -4.98
CA ALA A 106 36.15 12.74 -5.99
C ALA A 106 35.00 12.64 -7.00
N ALA A 107 34.79 13.70 -7.79
CA ALA A 107 33.71 13.80 -8.76
C ALA A 107 33.57 12.54 -9.64
N PRO A 108 32.39 11.88 -9.66
CA PRO A 108 32.16 10.71 -10.49
C PRO A 108 32.38 10.98 -11.99
N THR A 109 33.06 10.08 -12.67
CA THR A 109 33.33 10.15 -14.12
C THR A 109 32.60 9.06 -14.92
N ALA A 110 32.32 7.92 -14.30
CA ALA A 110 31.55 6.84 -14.90
C ALA A 110 30.85 6.01 -13.81
N MET A 111 29.80 5.28 -14.19
CA MET A 111 29.12 4.33 -13.32
C MET A 111 28.53 3.20 -14.17
N HIS A 112 28.67 1.97 -13.69
CA HIS A 112 28.30 0.78 -14.45
C HIS A 112 27.68 -0.29 -13.56
N ILE A 113 26.85 -1.14 -14.16
CA ILE A 113 26.56 -2.48 -13.64
C ILE A 113 27.53 -3.44 -14.30
N HIS A 114 28.25 -4.22 -13.50
CA HIS A 114 29.18 -5.26 -13.94
C HIS A 114 28.66 -6.66 -13.59
N THR A 115 29.16 -7.67 -14.32
CA THR A 115 29.10 -9.06 -13.86
C THR A 115 30.14 -9.33 -12.78
N GLY A 116 29.87 -10.27 -11.88
CA GLY A 116 30.80 -10.77 -10.85
C GLY A 116 30.19 -10.83 -9.46
N ALA A 117 30.33 -11.97 -8.79
CA ALA A 117 29.94 -12.13 -7.40
C ALA A 117 30.82 -11.32 -6.44
N ALA A 118 30.44 -11.26 -5.16
CA ALA A 118 31.25 -10.64 -4.12
C ALA A 118 32.69 -11.20 -4.16
N GLY A 119 33.69 -10.29 -4.14
CA GLY A 119 35.10 -10.68 -4.25
C GLY A 119 35.62 -11.01 -5.66
N ALA A 120 34.78 -11.02 -6.70
CA ALA A 120 35.21 -11.27 -8.08
C ALA A 120 34.96 -10.04 -8.99
N ALA A 121 35.94 -9.73 -9.84
CA ALA A 121 35.80 -8.73 -10.90
C ALA A 121 35.04 -9.30 -12.11
N GLY A 122 34.54 -8.41 -12.97
CA GLY A 122 33.92 -8.83 -14.23
C GLY A 122 33.62 -7.66 -15.16
N GLY A 123 33.13 -7.97 -16.34
CA GLY A 123 32.95 -7.00 -17.43
C GLY A 123 31.74 -6.08 -17.20
N VAL A 124 31.77 -4.92 -17.85
CA VAL A 124 30.63 -3.98 -17.89
C VAL A 124 29.46 -4.64 -18.63
N LEU A 125 28.29 -4.68 -18.00
CA LEU A 125 27.05 -5.11 -18.62
C LEU A 125 26.18 -3.92 -19.04
N VAL A 126 26.04 -2.91 -18.17
CA VAL A 126 25.22 -1.73 -18.42
C VAL A 126 25.98 -0.47 -18.03
N ASN A 127 25.97 0.55 -18.89
CA ASN A 127 26.46 1.89 -18.57
C ASN A 127 25.32 2.73 -18.00
N LEU A 128 25.49 3.20 -16.77
CA LEU A 128 24.51 4.03 -16.07
C LEU A 128 24.79 5.52 -16.27
N GLY A 129 26.04 5.91 -16.53
CA GLY A 129 26.45 7.31 -16.60
C GLY A 129 26.40 8.00 -15.24
N VAL A 130 26.79 9.28 -15.22
CA VAL A 130 26.92 10.07 -13.97
C VAL A 130 26.10 11.36 -13.99
N ALA A 131 25.26 11.54 -15.00
CA ALA A 131 24.29 12.64 -15.01
C ALA A 131 23.34 12.47 -13.82
N THR A 132 23.01 13.57 -13.16
CA THR A 132 22.09 13.56 -12.03
C THR A 132 21.11 14.72 -12.08
N SER A 133 19.87 14.45 -11.70
CA SER A 133 18.85 15.48 -11.40
C SER A 133 18.89 15.95 -9.94
N GLY A 134 19.73 15.35 -9.09
CA GLY A 134 19.83 15.67 -7.67
C GLY A 134 20.88 16.74 -7.36
N GLY A 135 21.03 17.04 -6.07
CA GLY A 135 22.04 17.98 -5.58
C GLY A 135 23.45 17.40 -5.54
N ALA A 136 24.40 18.21 -5.07
CA ALA A 136 25.78 17.76 -4.84
C ALA A 136 25.80 16.51 -3.93
N GLY A 137 26.67 15.54 -4.25
CA GLY A 137 26.77 14.28 -3.53
C GLY A 137 25.71 13.23 -3.88
N THR A 138 24.93 13.44 -4.95
CA THR A 138 23.92 12.46 -5.40
C THR A 138 24.12 12.03 -6.86
N LEU A 139 23.65 10.83 -7.18
CA LEU A 139 23.50 10.31 -8.53
C LEU A 139 22.08 9.76 -8.66
N ILE A 140 21.22 10.54 -9.32
CA ILE A 140 19.80 10.25 -9.50
C ILE A 140 19.48 10.37 -10.99
N SER A 141 19.21 9.24 -11.64
CA SER A 141 18.89 9.19 -13.08
C SER A 141 18.31 7.82 -13.45
N SER A 142 18.09 7.62 -14.74
CA SER A 142 17.70 6.34 -15.33
C SER A 142 18.32 6.14 -16.71
N THR A 143 18.38 4.89 -17.15
CA THR A 143 18.80 4.51 -18.50
C THR A 143 17.97 3.33 -18.99
N ALA A 144 17.71 3.28 -20.28
CA ALA A 144 17.12 2.10 -20.92
C ALA A 144 18.22 1.09 -21.23
N THR A 145 17.89 -0.20 -21.16
CA THR A 145 18.79 -1.28 -21.57
C THR A 145 18.02 -2.37 -22.32
N THR A 146 18.68 -3.49 -22.63
CA THR A 146 18.01 -4.60 -23.31
C THR A 146 17.27 -5.50 -22.32
N ALA A 147 16.17 -6.12 -22.77
CA ALA A 147 15.48 -7.13 -21.98
C ALA A 147 16.39 -8.31 -21.61
N ALA A 148 17.38 -8.64 -22.44
CA ALA A 148 18.38 -9.66 -22.15
C ALA A 148 19.22 -9.30 -20.92
N ASN A 149 19.75 -8.09 -20.85
CA ASN A 149 20.51 -7.61 -19.70
C ASN A 149 19.67 -7.66 -18.41
N ILE A 150 18.42 -7.20 -18.48
CA ILE A 150 17.50 -7.23 -17.33
C ILE A 150 17.27 -8.65 -16.86
N ASN A 151 16.90 -9.56 -17.76
CA ASN A 151 16.66 -10.96 -17.39
C ASN A 151 17.92 -11.62 -16.81
N THR A 152 19.10 -11.29 -17.33
CA THR A 152 20.38 -11.77 -16.80
C THR A 152 20.64 -11.27 -15.38
N ILE A 153 20.36 -10.00 -15.08
CA ILE A 153 20.52 -9.44 -13.72
C ILE A 153 19.52 -10.09 -12.75
N LEU A 154 18.23 -10.10 -13.11
CA LEU A 154 17.16 -10.60 -12.24
C LEU A 154 17.26 -12.12 -11.97
N ALA A 155 17.89 -12.88 -12.87
CA ALA A 155 18.10 -14.31 -12.67
C ALA A 155 19.16 -14.64 -11.60
N ASN A 156 20.12 -13.74 -11.34
CA ASN A 156 21.14 -13.93 -10.31
C ASN A 156 21.69 -12.58 -9.79
N PRO A 157 20.89 -11.78 -9.05
CA PRO A 157 21.32 -10.45 -8.62
C PRO A 157 22.65 -10.41 -7.83
N PRO A 158 22.95 -11.37 -6.92
CA PRO A 158 24.23 -11.41 -6.21
C PRO A 158 25.46 -11.62 -7.10
N GLY A 159 25.25 -11.93 -8.39
CA GLY A 159 26.29 -12.02 -9.41
C GLY A 159 26.57 -10.70 -10.13
N PHE A 160 26.03 -9.56 -9.67
CA PHE A 160 26.19 -8.25 -10.28
C PHE A 160 26.44 -7.16 -9.24
N TYR A 161 27.30 -6.21 -9.59
CA TYR A 161 27.62 -5.07 -8.74
C TYR A 161 27.57 -3.75 -9.51
N VAL A 162 27.44 -2.66 -8.76
CA VAL A 162 27.62 -1.30 -9.26
C VAL A 162 28.97 -0.78 -8.79
N ASN A 163 29.70 -0.13 -9.70
CA ASN A 163 30.87 0.67 -9.38
C ASN A 163 30.67 2.12 -9.80
N ILE A 164 31.19 3.04 -9.00
CA ILE A 164 31.34 4.46 -9.34
C ILE A 164 32.82 4.74 -9.53
N HIS A 165 33.19 5.34 -10.66
CA HIS A 165 34.56 5.69 -11.02
C HIS A 165 34.80 7.18 -10.84
N ASN A 166 36.04 7.57 -10.58
CA ASN A 166 36.47 8.97 -10.66
C ASN A 166 37.89 9.05 -11.27
N ALA A 167 38.46 10.26 -11.34
CA ALA A 167 39.77 10.46 -11.95
C ALA A 167 40.93 9.76 -11.19
N ALA A 168 40.84 9.67 -9.86
CA ALA A 168 41.86 9.02 -9.02
C ALA A 168 41.73 7.49 -9.04
N PHE A 169 40.50 6.98 -9.18
CA PHE A 169 40.16 5.56 -9.18
C PHE A 169 39.42 5.18 -10.47
N PRO A 170 40.12 5.11 -11.61
CA PRO A 170 39.51 4.78 -12.89
C PRO A 170 39.00 3.32 -12.96
N GLY A 171 39.54 2.42 -12.13
CA GLY A 171 39.04 1.04 -11.99
C GLY A 171 37.75 0.92 -11.16
N GLY A 172 37.46 1.92 -10.34
CA GLY A 172 36.35 1.94 -9.39
C GLY A 172 36.78 2.61 -8.08
N ALA A 173 36.11 3.71 -7.71
CA ALA A 173 36.29 4.37 -6.42
C ALA A 173 35.54 3.63 -5.32
N VAL A 174 34.30 3.22 -5.60
CA VAL A 174 33.44 2.46 -4.68
C VAL A 174 32.62 1.42 -5.42
N ARG A 175 32.51 0.23 -4.81
CA ARG A 175 31.79 -0.94 -5.32
C ARG A 175 30.75 -1.42 -4.33
N GLY A 176 29.60 -1.89 -4.80
CA GLY A 176 28.65 -2.66 -4.00
C GLY A 176 27.82 -3.64 -4.82
N GLN A 177 27.48 -4.77 -4.22
CA GLN A 177 26.67 -5.82 -4.86
C GLN A 177 25.20 -5.44 -4.92
N LEU A 178 24.47 -5.91 -5.94
CA LEU A 178 23.01 -5.79 -6.00
C LEU A 178 22.41 -6.73 -4.95
N ILE A 179 21.90 -6.15 -3.87
CA ILE A 179 21.22 -6.90 -2.80
C ILE A 179 19.71 -6.77 -3.03
N PRO A 180 18.99 -7.85 -3.41
CA PRO A 180 17.54 -7.80 -3.54
C PRO A 180 16.91 -7.30 -2.24
N MET A 181 15.91 -6.43 -2.33
CA MET A 181 15.13 -6.02 -1.16
C MET A 181 13.95 -7.00 -1.00
N PRO A 182 14.02 -7.98 -0.08
CA PRO A 182 12.96 -8.96 0.08
C PRO A 182 11.69 -8.30 0.64
N ALA A 183 10.56 -8.97 0.46
CA ALA A 183 9.32 -8.57 1.11
C ALA A 183 9.39 -8.82 2.62
N THR A 184 8.89 -7.88 3.40
CA THR A 184 8.71 -8.00 4.85
C THR A 184 7.27 -8.44 5.14
N VAL A 185 7.11 -9.49 5.93
CA VAL A 185 5.80 -9.99 6.36
C VAL A 185 5.58 -9.59 7.82
N TYR A 186 4.47 -8.90 8.08
CA TYR A 186 3.99 -8.52 9.40
C TYR A 186 2.80 -9.42 9.76
N PRO A 187 3.02 -10.50 10.55
CA PRO A 187 1.91 -11.26 11.13
C PRO A 187 1.23 -10.38 12.19
N MET A 188 -0.09 -10.23 12.10
CA MET A 188 -0.84 -9.33 12.98
C MET A 188 -2.20 -9.93 13.33
N THR A 189 -2.64 -9.67 14.56
CA THR A 189 -3.98 -9.95 15.05
C THR A 189 -4.60 -8.62 15.48
N LEU A 190 -5.50 -8.11 14.65
CA LEU A 190 -6.25 -6.89 14.90
C LEU A 190 -7.39 -7.17 15.86
N LEU A 191 -7.56 -6.29 16.85
CA LEU A 191 -8.55 -6.43 17.92
C LEU A 191 -9.24 -5.09 18.19
N GLY A 192 -10.48 -5.14 18.69
CA GLY A 192 -11.24 -3.93 18.94
C GLY A 192 -10.69 -3.08 20.08
N GLN A 193 -10.11 -3.70 21.10
CA GLN A 193 -9.48 -2.99 22.22
C GLN A 193 -8.32 -2.09 21.77
N ASN A 194 -7.63 -2.46 20.69
CA ASN A 194 -6.48 -1.72 20.18
C ASN A 194 -6.91 -0.47 19.38
N GLU A 195 -8.21 -0.30 19.08
CA GLU A 195 -8.70 0.85 18.33
C GLU A 195 -8.51 2.14 19.13
N VAL A 196 -7.97 3.17 18.47
CA VAL A 196 -7.76 4.48 19.07
C VAL A 196 -8.22 5.59 18.11
N PRO A 197 -9.07 6.53 18.55
CA PRO A 197 -9.81 6.51 19.82
C PRO A 197 -10.82 5.34 19.86
N GLY A 198 -10.84 4.60 20.96
CA GLY A 198 -11.75 3.47 21.15
C GLY A 198 -13.14 3.87 21.65
N PRO A 199 -14.01 2.88 21.92
CA PRO A 199 -13.76 1.45 21.70
C PRO A 199 -13.97 1.01 20.25
N GLY A 200 -13.21 0.00 19.83
CA GLY A 200 -13.57 -0.84 18.68
C GLY A 200 -14.57 -1.93 19.07
N ASP A 201 -14.66 -2.96 18.23
CA ASP A 201 -15.55 -4.11 18.38
C ASP A 201 -14.94 -5.13 19.36
N CYS A 202 -15.51 -5.19 20.57
CA CYS A 202 -14.89 -5.84 21.72
C CYS A 202 -14.67 -7.34 21.58
N ASP A 203 -15.59 -8.07 20.95
CA ASP A 203 -15.43 -9.49 20.65
C ASP A 203 -14.91 -9.75 19.23
N GLY A 204 -14.65 -8.68 18.48
CA GLY A 204 -14.22 -8.63 17.11
C GLY A 204 -12.71 -8.83 16.94
N SER A 205 -12.33 -9.59 15.92
CA SER A 205 -10.91 -9.79 15.58
C SER A 205 -10.68 -9.97 14.08
N ALA A 206 -9.44 -9.70 13.64
CA ALA A 206 -8.94 -10.15 12.35
C ALA A 206 -7.49 -10.64 12.47
N SER A 207 -7.21 -11.87 12.05
CA SER A 207 -5.89 -12.47 12.12
C SER A 207 -5.35 -12.82 10.75
N GLY A 208 -4.05 -12.59 10.54
CA GLY A 208 -3.43 -12.79 9.25
C GLY A 208 -2.09 -12.11 9.11
N SER A 209 -1.82 -11.59 7.91
CA SER A 209 -0.58 -10.86 7.65
C SER A 209 -0.74 -9.72 6.65
N LEU A 210 0.10 -8.71 6.84
CA LEU A 210 0.41 -7.68 5.84
C LEU A 210 1.82 -7.96 5.31
N THR A 211 2.01 -7.92 4.00
CA THR A 211 3.32 -8.05 3.36
C THR A 211 3.64 -6.76 2.63
N VAL A 212 4.77 -6.15 2.96
CA VAL A 212 5.30 -4.96 2.27
C VAL A 212 6.48 -5.42 1.43
N ASN A 213 6.35 -5.35 0.11
CA ASN A 213 7.40 -5.70 -0.82
C ASN A 213 8.05 -4.43 -1.40
N PRO A 214 9.23 -4.03 -0.89
CA PRO A 214 9.96 -2.90 -1.44
C PRO A 214 10.49 -3.17 -2.85
N GLY A 215 10.80 -4.43 -3.17
CA GLY A 215 11.21 -4.85 -4.51
C GLY A 215 10.21 -4.41 -5.56
N THR A 216 8.94 -4.74 -5.36
CA THR A 216 7.85 -4.51 -6.34
C THR A 216 6.96 -3.31 -6.03
N ASN A 217 7.22 -2.57 -4.94
CA ASN A 217 6.31 -1.55 -4.42
C ASN A 217 4.87 -2.05 -4.27
N THR A 218 4.70 -3.28 -3.79
CA THR A 218 3.39 -3.89 -3.56
C THR A 218 3.16 -4.08 -2.07
N ILE A 219 1.96 -3.78 -1.63
CA ILE A 219 1.47 -4.15 -0.30
C ILE A 219 0.38 -5.20 -0.50
N SER A 220 0.51 -6.38 0.11
CA SER A 220 -0.51 -7.43 0.07
C SER A 220 -0.96 -7.81 1.46
N TRP A 221 -2.21 -8.22 1.60
CA TRP A 221 -2.77 -8.63 2.87
C TRP A 221 -3.59 -9.91 2.71
N ASN A 222 -3.60 -10.69 3.77
CA ASN A 222 -4.40 -11.90 3.89
C ASN A 222 -4.86 -11.99 5.34
N TYR A 223 -6.10 -11.55 5.60
CA TYR A 223 -6.75 -11.63 6.90
C TYR A 223 -8.00 -12.50 6.83
N THR A 224 -8.27 -13.19 7.93
CA THR A 224 -9.58 -13.76 8.25
C THR A 224 -10.14 -12.99 9.45
N TYR A 225 -11.38 -12.52 9.35
CA TYR A 225 -12.03 -11.78 10.43
C TYR A 225 -13.15 -12.61 11.07
N SER A 226 -13.38 -12.38 12.36
CA SER A 226 -14.40 -13.03 13.17
C SER A 226 -15.10 -12.01 14.04
N ASN A 227 -16.39 -12.22 14.29
CA ASN A 227 -17.22 -11.41 15.19
C ASN A 227 -17.21 -9.91 14.90
N ILE A 228 -16.91 -9.49 13.67
CA ILE A 228 -17.14 -8.12 13.23
C ILE A 228 -18.20 -8.12 12.13
N ALA A 229 -19.02 -7.07 12.09
CA ALA A 229 -19.89 -6.81 10.96
C ALA A 229 -19.09 -6.67 9.65
N ALA A 230 -19.77 -6.82 8.51
CA ALA A 230 -19.16 -6.79 7.19
C ALA A 230 -18.23 -5.56 7.00
N PRO A 231 -16.94 -5.76 6.69
CA PRO A 231 -16.00 -4.65 6.51
C PRO A 231 -16.42 -3.68 5.41
N THR A 232 -16.29 -2.38 5.67
CA THR A 232 -16.57 -1.29 4.73
C THR A 232 -15.31 -0.58 4.25
N ALA A 233 -14.25 -0.56 5.06
CA ALA A 233 -12.94 -0.03 4.70
C ALA A 233 -11.81 -0.73 5.48
N MET A 234 -10.59 -0.63 4.96
CA MET A 234 -9.37 -1.10 5.62
C MET A 234 -8.21 -0.21 5.19
N HIS A 235 -7.38 0.21 6.14
CA HIS A 235 -6.31 1.18 5.91
C HIS A 235 -5.02 0.79 6.62
N ILE A 236 -3.91 1.35 6.14
CA ILE A 236 -2.70 1.56 6.94
C ILE A 236 -2.65 3.04 7.29
N HIS A 237 -2.44 3.36 8.56
CA HIS A 237 -2.32 4.73 9.07
C HIS A 237 -0.89 5.06 9.49
N THR A 238 -0.59 6.35 9.63
CA THR A 238 0.63 6.83 10.29
C THR A 238 0.29 7.29 11.70
N GLY A 239 0.68 6.52 12.71
CA GLY A 239 0.44 6.80 14.12
C GLY A 239 1.12 5.73 14.97
N ALA A 240 1.81 6.16 16.02
CA ALA A 240 2.44 5.25 16.98
C ALA A 240 1.39 4.47 17.78
N ASP A 241 1.86 3.54 18.60
CA ASP A 241 0.99 2.87 19.54
C ASP A 241 0.27 3.87 20.48
N GLY A 242 -1.01 3.58 20.77
CA GLY A 242 -1.87 4.50 21.52
C GLY A 242 -2.22 5.83 20.81
N VAL A 243 -1.75 6.07 19.58
CA VAL A 243 -1.96 7.35 18.86
C VAL A 243 -2.64 7.14 17.51
N ALA A 244 -3.83 7.73 17.35
CA ALA A 244 -4.53 7.81 16.07
C ALA A 244 -3.81 8.75 15.11
N GLY A 245 -3.84 8.46 13.81
CA GLY A 245 -3.28 9.37 12.81
C GLY A 245 -3.88 9.22 11.42
N PRO A 246 -3.39 9.97 10.42
CA PRO A 246 -3.99 9.99 9.09
C PRO A 246 -3.78 8.67 8.35
N ALA A 247 -4.73 8.34 7.47
CA ALA A 247 -4.61 7.20 6.56
C ALA A 247 -3.44 7.44 5.59
N LEU A 248 -2.51 6.48 5.54
CA LEU A 248 -1.37 6.45 4.62
C LEU A 248 -1.70 5.65 3.36
N VAL A 249 -2.31 4.47 3.51
CA VAL A 249 -2.68 3.58 2.40
C VAL A 249 -4.11 3.12 2.59
N SER A 250 -4.92 3.18 1.53
CA SER A 250 -6.22 2.50 1.49
C SER A 250 -6.05 1.11 0.90
N LEU A 251 -6.36 0.09 1.69
CA LEU A 251 -6.28 -1.32 1.29
C LEU A 251 -7.63 -1.78 0.70
N GLY A 252 -8.74 -1.24 1.20
CA GLY A 252 -10.08 -1.60 0.72
C GLY A 252 -10.49 -3.01 1.15
N VAL A 253 -11.73 -3.39 0.81
CA VAL A 253 -12.38 -4.61 1.34
C VAL A 253 -12.70 -5.66 0.29
N ALA A 254 -12.34 -5.41 -0.97
CA ALA A 254 -12.46 -6.41 -2.02
C ALA A 254 -11.54 -7.59 -1.70
N THR A 255 -12.10 -8.79 -1.65
CA THR A 255 -11.37 -10.02 -1.32
C THR A 255 -11.40 -10.99 -2.49
N THR A 256 -10.29 -11.68 -2.72
CA THR A 256 -10.20 -12.84 -3.62
C THR A 256 -10.52 -14.16 -2.91
N GLY A 257 -10.62 -14.13 -1.58
CA GLY A 257 -11.04 -15.26 -0.76
C GLY A 257 -12.56 -15.39 -0.62
N GLY A 258 -12.98 -16.26 0.29
CA GLY A 258 -14.39 -16.45 0.63
C GLY A 258 -14.92 -15.42 1.64
N ALA A 259 -16.19 -15.57 2.02
CA ALA A 259 -16.78 -14.81 3.12
C ALA A 259 -15.95 -14.96 4.40
N GLY A 260 -15.80 -13.89 5.17
CA GLY A 260 -14.95 -13.86 6.37
C GLY A 260 -13.47 -13.58 6.10
N THR A 261 -13.08 -13.27 4.86
CA THR A 261 -11.67 -12.99 4.51
C THR A 261 -11.48 -11.63 3.85
N LEU A 262 -10.28 -11.06 4.01
CA LEU A 262 -9.78 -9.89 3.30
C LEU A 262 -8.43 -10.26 2.68
N ILE A 263 -8.44 -10.74 1.44
CA ILE A 263 -7.25 -11.21 0.73
C ILE A 263 -7.09 -10.45 -0.58
N ASN A 264 -6.11 -9.56 -0.65
CA ASN A 264 -5.85 -8.76 -1.84
C ASN A 264 -4.44 -8.11 -1.80
N SER A 265 -4.14 -7.31 -2.82
CA SER A 265 -2.90 -6.55 -2.93
C SER A 265 -3.11 -5.22 -3.64
N ALA A 266 -2.33 -4.22 -3.24
CA ALA A 266 -2.20 -2.93 -3.90
C ALA A 266 -0.78 -2.77 -4.45
N ALA A 267 -0.67 -2.63 -5.77
CA ALA A 267 0.60 -2.40 -6.46
C ALA A 267 0.89 -0.90 -6.66
N ASN A 268 2.07 -0.60 -7.21
CA ASN A 268 2.50 0.75 -7.58
C ASN A 268 2.47 1.77 -6.41
N GLN A 269 2.79 1.32 -5.19
CA GLN A 269 2.99 2.23 -4.07
C GLN A 269 4.17 3.17 -4.34
N THR A 270 4.15 4.36 -3.75
CA THR A 270 5.29 5.28 -3.88
C THR A 270 6.48 4.77 -3.08
N ASN A 271 7.70 5.11 -3.49
CA ASN A 271 8.89 4.81 -2.69
C ASN A 271 8.79 5.41 -1.28
N ALA A 272 8.31 6.66 -1.18
CA ALA A 272 8.10 7.31 0.11
C ALA A 272 7.15 6.53 1.04
N THR A 273 6.08 5.94 0.49
CA THR A 273 5.15 5.08 1.25
C THR A 273 5.85 3.82 1.76
N ILE A 274 6.57 3.11 0.87
CA ILE A 274 7.29 1.88 1.24
C ILE A 274 8.38 2.18 2.27
N ASP A 275 9.15 3.24 2.05
CA ASP A 275 10.26 3.64 2.93
C ASP A 275 9.74 4.07 4.30
N ALA A 276 8.57 4.73 4.38
CA ALA A 276 7.93 5.04 5.66
C ALA A 276 7.57 3.76 6.44
N LEU A 277 6.87 2.82 5.78
CA LEU A 277 6.44 1.57 6.40
C LEU A 277 7.61 0.71 6.88
N LEU A 278 8.68 0.62 6.09
CA LEU A 278 9.84 -0.21 6.42
C LEU A 278 10.83 0.49 7.36
N GLY A 279 10.91 1.82 7.31
CA GLY A 279 11.83 2.62 8.11
C GLY A 279 11.36 2.84 9.56
N ASN A 280 10.04 2.92 9.79
CA ASN A 280 9.47 3.01 11.13
C ASN A 280 8.16 2.21 11.23
N PRO A 281 8.23 0.87 11.20
CA PRO A 281 7.02 0.03 11.15
C PRO A 281 6.13 0.24 12.40
N ALA A 282 6.71 0.38 13.59
CA ALA A 282 5.96 0.66 14.84
C ALA A 282 5.28 2.06 14.88
N GLY A 283 5.56 2.92 13.89
CA GLY A 283 4.85 4.18 13.69
C GLY A 283 3.61 4.06 12.80
N HIS A 284 3.19 2.85 12.47
CA HIS A 284 2.09 2.55 11.56
C HIS A 284 1.21 1.44 12.11
N TYR A 285 -0.09 1.50 11.80
CA TYR A 285 -1.05 0.47 12.17
C TYR A 285 -2.01 0.15 11.03
N VAL A 286 -2.58 -1.06 11.05
CA VAL A 286 -3.73 -1.44 10.22
C VAL A 286 -4.99 -1.35 11.05
N ASN A 287 -6.07 -0.85 10.45
CA ASN A 287 -7.41 -1.03 11.01
C ASN A 287 -8.41 -1.48 9.96
N ILE A 288 -9.51 -2.07 10.42
CA ILE A 288 -10.66 -2.48 9.61
C ILE A 288 -11.89 -1.75 10.15
N HIS A 289 -12.70 -1.18 9.27
CA HIS A 289 -13.92 -0.46 9.61
C HIS A 289 -15.13 -1.27 9.15
N ASN A 290 -16.27 -1.06 9.81
CA ASN A 290 -17.56 -1.54 9.33
C ASN A 290 -18.66 -0.48 9.57
N ALA A 291 -19.93 -0.83 9.39
CA ALA A 291 -21.04 0.12 9.56
C ALA A 291 -21.32 0.49 11.03
N GLU A 292 -21.02 -0.41 11.96
CA GLU A 292 -21.21 -0.22 13.40
C GLU A 292 -20.05 0.56 14.02
N PHE A 293 -18.83 0.29 13.54
CA PHE A 293 -17.58 0.91 13.97
C PHE A 293 -16.91 1.65 12.80
N PRO A 294 -17.41 2.85 12.44
CA PRO A 294 -16.85 3.64 11.36
C PRO A 294 -15.47 4.24 11.69
N GLY A 295 -15.16 4.43 12.98
CA GLY A 295 -13.82 4.85 13.46
C GLY A 295 -12.76 3.76 13.29
N GLY A 296 -13.18 2.51 13.52
CA GLY A 296 -12.42 1.29 13.35
C GLY A 296 -13.04 0.19 14.23
N ALA A 297 -13.30 -0.98 13.66
CA ALA A 297 -13.79 -2.14 14.38
C ALA A 297 -12.63 -2.87 15.08
N VAL A 298 -11.48 -3.00 14.40
CA VAL A 298 -10.30 -3.69 14.93
C VAL A 298 -9.01 -3.05 14.41
N ARG A 299 -7.95 -3.02 15.22
CA ARG A 299 -6.65 -2.41 14.91
C ARG A 299 -5.45 -3.21 15.43
N GLU A 300 -4.30 -3.07 14.78
CA GLU A 300 -3.00 -3.52 15.30
C GLU A 300 -1.83 -2.75 14.67
N GLN A 301 -0.74 -2.57 15.42
CA GLN A 301 0.50 -1.95 14.98
C GLN A 301 1.29 -2.87 14.03
N LEU A 302 1.98 -2.27 13.07
CA LEU A 302 2.99 -2.95 12.25
C LEU A 302 4.26 -3.10 13.09
N VAL A 303 4.25 -3.95 14.10
CA VAL A 303 5.48 -4.34 14.80
C VAL A 303 6.11 -5.54 14.09
N ALA A 304 7.43 -5.50 13.86
CA ALA A 304 8.14 -6.72 13.56
C ALA A 304 7.98 -7.67 14.76
N PRO A 305 7.80 -8.99 14.57
CA PRO A 305 7.64 -9.90 15.69
C PRO A 305 8.90 -9.85 16.58
N THR A 306 8.82 -9.12 17.68
CA THR A 306 9.82 -9.16 18.75
C THR A 306 9.56 -10.41 19.58
N PRO A 307 10.57 -11.28 19.81
CA PRO A 307 10.42 -12.36 20.77
C PRO A 307 10.24 -11.78 22.18
N SER A 308 9.33 -12.41 22.92
CA SER A 308 8.97 -12.22 24.33
C SER A 308 8.59 -10.80 24.75
N THR A 309 7.32 -10.46 24.54
CA THR A 309 6.64 -9.54 25.46
C THR A 309 6.23 -10.32 26.69
N CYS A 310 6.50 -9.76 27.86
CA CYS A 310 5.91 -10.14 29.12
C CYS A 310 4.70 -9.24 29.29
N PRO A 311 3.53 -9.59 28.72
CA PRO A 311 2.41 -8.66 28.61
C PRO A 311 1.86 -8.24 29.98
N TRP A 312 2.20 -8.97 31.03
CA TRP A 312 1.77 -8.74 32.40
C TRP A 312 2.67 -7.78 33.20
N ASP A 313 3.80 -7.33 32.63
CA ASP A 313 4.72 -6.35 33.22
C ASP A 313 4.35 -4.95 32.71
N PHE A 314 3.48 -4.26 33.45
CA PHE A 314 2.95 -2.95 33.07
C PHE A 314 3.95 -1.82 33.27
N ASP A 315 4.84 -1.96 34.25
CA ASP A 315 5.81 -0.91 34.59
C ASP A 315 7.16 -1.07 33.87
N GLY A 316 7.33 -2.17 33.14
CA GLY A 316 8.51 -2.48 32.34
C GLY A 316 9.73 -2.83 33.18
N SER A 317 9.52 -3.29 34.42
CA SER A 317 10.58 -3.63 35.36
C SER A 317 11.32 -4.92 34.99
N GLY A 318 10.74 -5.74 34.12
CA GLY A 318 11.22 -7.07 33.75
C GLY A 318 10.76 -8.18 34.71
N GLU A 319 9.90 -7.88 35.68
CA GLU A 319 9.23 -8.86 36.55
C GLU A 319 7.72 -8.61 36.58
N VAL A 320 6.93 -9.68 36.78
CA VAL A 320 5.48 -9.60 37.03
C VAL A 320 5.24 -9.80 38.52
N ASP A 321 4.85 -8.73 39.22
CA ASP A 321 4.72 -8.76 40.68
C ASP A 321 3.50 -8.01 41.25
N GLY A 322 3.59 -7.61 42.52
CA GLY A 322 2.51 -6.94 43.24
C GLY A 322 2.16 -5.57 42.67
N ASP A 323 3.10 -4.89 42.02
CA ASP A 323 2.88 -3.59 41.40
C ASP A 323 2.06 -3.74 40.10
N ASP A 324 2.30 -4.81 39.33
CA ASP A 324 1.49 -5.15 38.16
C ASP A 324 0.08 -5.60 38.53
N LEU A 325 -0.04 -6.44 39.56
CA LEU A 325 -1.33 -6.83 40.12
C LEU A 325 -2.12 -5.62 40.61
N GLY A 326 -1.44 -4.66 41.25
CA GLY A 326 -2.03 -3.40 41.65
C GLY A 326 -2.60 -2.61 40.47
N THR A 327 -1.87 -2.58 39.35
CA THR A 327 -2.31 -1.94 38.10
C THR A 327 -3.54 -2.63 37.51
N LEU A 328 -3.54 -3.96 37.42
CA LEU A 328 -4.70 -4.73 36.96
C LEU A 328 -5.94 -4.49 37.82
N LEU A 329 -5.81 -4.59 39.14
CA LEU A 329 -6.94 -4.38 40.05
C LEU A 329 -7.47 -2.94 40.00
N GLY A 330 -6.62 -1.97 39.66
CA GLY A 330 -7.01 -0.58 39.41
C GLY A 330 -7.88 -0.40 38.16
N GLN A 331 -7.81 -1.34 37.21
CA GLN A 331 -8.56 -1.33 35.95
C GLN A 331 -9.79 -2.28 35.96
N TRP A 332 -10.11 -2.89 37.11
CA TRP A 332 -11.16 -3.91 37.22
C TRP A 332 -12.54 -3.44 36.73
N GLY A 333 -13.21 -4.30 35.96
CA GLY A 333 -14.53 -4.07 35.37
C GLY A 333 -14.46 -3.72 33.88
N PRO A 334 -15.52 -3.14 33.30
CA PRO A 334 -15.57 -2.80 31.88
C PRO A 334 -14.43 -1.86 31.50
N CYS A 335 -13.59 -2.28 30.58
CA CYS A 335 -12.32 -1.62 30.31
C CYS A 335 -11.94 -1.69 28.82
N PRO A 336 -12.66 -0.96 27.94
CA PRO A 336 -12.39 -1.04 26.51
C PRO A 336 -11.06 -0.36 26.17
N GLY A 337 -10.06 -1.16 25.80
CA GLY A 337 -8.74 -0.69 25.38
C GLY A 337 -7.78 -0.33 26.51
N CYS A 338 -7.91 -0.99 27.67
CA CYS A 338 -6.89 -0.90 28.71
C CYS A 338 -5.94 -2.09 28.67
N ASP A 339 -4.75 -1.89 29.23
CA ASP A 339 -3.66 -2.85 29.12
C ASP A 339 -3.92 -4.13 29.94
N ALA A 340 -4.75 -4.06 30.99
CA ALA A 340 -5.00 -5.17 31.90
C ALA A 340 -6.04 -6.20 31.43
N ASP A 341 -6.67 -5.97 30.29
CA ASP A 341 -7.56 -6.95 29.63
C ASP A 341 -6.72 -7.87 28.74
N PHE A 342 -6.23 -8.97 29.34
CA PHE A 342 -5.33 -9.92 28.70
C PHE A 342 -6.06 -10.97 27.88
N ASN A 343 -7.26 -11.37 28.31
CA ASN A 343 -8.10 -12.31 27.57
C ASN A 343 -8.88 -11.62 26.44
N ARG A 344 -8.90 -10.29 26.43
CA ARG A 344 -9.34 -9.40 25.37
C ARG A 344 -10.86 -9.42 25.17
N ASP A 345 -11.62 -9.38 26.26
CA ASP A 345 -13.09 -9.42 26.26
C ASP A 345 -13.78 -8.09 26.62
N CYS A 346 -13.00 -6.99 26.65
CA CYS A 346 -13.38 -5.63 27.06
C CYS A 346 -13.77 -5.49 28.54
N SER A 347 -13.37 -6.44 29.38
CA SER A 347 -13.48 -6.37 30.82
C SER A 347 -12.15 -6.79 31.44
N VAL A 348 -11.82 -6.19 32.57
CA VAL A 348 -10.75 -6.71 33.43
C VAL A 348 -11.42 -7.46 34.57
N ASP A 349 -11.27 -8.78 34.59
CA ASP A 349 -11.88 -9.61 35.61
C ASP A 349 -11.01 -10.78 36.11
N GLY A 350 -11.66 -11.83 36.62
CA GLY A 350 -10.99 -12.99 37.20
C GLY A 350 -10.14 -13.75 36.20
N ASP A 351 -10.48 -13.70 34.91
CA ASP A 351 -9.74 -14.40 33.86
C ASP A 351 -8.42 -13.67 33.54
N ASP A 352 -8.41 -12.32 33.57
CA ASP A 352 -7.20 -11.51 33.42
C ASP A 352 -6.29 -11.63 34.64
N LEU A 353 -6.89 -11.59 35.83
CA LEU A 353 -6.16 -11.85 37.06
C LEU A 353 -5.50 -13.23 37.03
N GLY A 354 -6.23 -14.25 36.56
CA GLY A 354 -5.69 -15.60 36.39
C GLY A 354 -4.51 -15.63 35.42
N SER A 355 -4.58 -14.85 34.34
CA SER A 355 -3.50 -14.73 33.36
C SER A 355 -2.25 -14.06 33.94
N LEU A 356 -2.41 -12.93 34.65
CA LEU A 356 -1.32 -12.24 35.35
C LEU A 356 -0.61 -13.14 36.33
N LEU A 357 -1.38 -13.82 37.19
CA LEU A 357 -0.84 -14.75 38.19
C LEU A 357 -0.15 -15.95 37.55
N GLY A 358 -0.55 -16.35 36.34
CA GLY A 358 0.13 -17.39 35.56
C GLY A 358 1.50 -16.95 35.03
N GLY A 359 1.71 -15.65 34.86
CA GLY A 359 2.97 -15.02 34.43
C GLY A 359 3.88 -14.56 35.57
N TRP A 360 3.51 -14.80 36.84
CA TRP A 360 4.18 -14.23 38.00
C TRP A 360 5.69 -14.54 38.07
N GLY A 361 6.49 -13.51 38.34
CA GLY A 361 7.95 -13.58 38.44
C GLY A 361 8.69 -13.01 37.23
N PRO A 362 9.97 -13.36 37.03
CA PRO A 362 10.80 -12.72 36.03
C PRO A 362 10.36 -13.04 34.60
N CYS A 363 10.37 -12.02 33.75
CA CYS A 363 9.99 -12.11 32.36
C CYS A 363 11.03 -12.91 31.53
N PRO A 364 10.61 -13.74 30.56
CA PRO A 364 11.53 -14.47 29.70
C PRO A 364 12.35 -13.51 28.81
N ILE A 365 13.68 -13.60 28.91
CA ILE A 365 14.65 -12.87 28.08
C ILE A 365 14.78 -13.41 26.66
#